data_AF-A0A9E4CCE9-F1
#
_entry.id   AF-A0A9E4CCE9-F1
#
_cell.length_a   1.000
_cell.length_b   1.000
_cell.length_c   1.000
_cell.angle_alpha   90.00
_cell.angle_beta   90.00
_cell.angle_gamma   90.00
#
_symmetry.space_group_name_H-M   'P 1'
#
loop_
_entity.id
_entity.type
_entity.pdbx_description
1 polymer ?
#
loop_
_entity_poly.entity_id
_entity_poly.type
_entity_poly.pdbx_seq_one_letter_code
_entity_poly.pdbx_strand_id
1 'polypeptide(L)'
;MSSQETVVTQQLPQNGTAQLADEELFALLGDDGLYVSEEQYWADYYQNTEFTYEWNNGRLEQKPMTDYAQFLLYTWFFELLKDFLHVNPIARMTGLELGFRMELPHKVAARTPDLGVVLNTNPVPLLDKDRSYKGIFDICVESLSDSKQKYIDRDVIHKKDEYAEAGVQEYYILDERGKETQFYRLDSTGLYVPIRPQNGIIRSTVLPGFQFRYTDLYRLPKPPEMLDDVVYRDFTSPYVRAERVIAEEQRRRAEAEAARAQRERDRAEQERQRAAEADARASQADARAERYAALLRELGIDPDA
;
A
#
# COMPACT_ATOMS: atom_id res chain seq x y z
N MET A 1 53.57 46.53 -57.91
CA MET A 1 52.23 45.97 -57.70
C MET A 1 52.42 44.55 -57.19
N SER A 2 52.40 44.38 -55.87
CA SER A 2 52.61 43.08 -55.21
C SER A 2 51.28 42.70 -54.56
N SER A 3 50.65 41.64 -55.08
CA SER A 3 49.36 41.15 -54.61
C SER A 3 49.58 40.03 -53.60
N GLN A 4 48.86 40.14 -52.48
CA GLN A 4 48.79 39.18 -51.39
C GLN A 4 48.02 37.93 -51.82
N GLU A 5 48.47 36.75 -51.39
CA GLU A 5 47.62 35.58 -51.24
C GLU A 5 47.70 35.11 -49.77
N THR A 6 46.56 35.17 -49.10
CA THR A 6 46.37 34.71 -47.72
C THR A 6 45.86 33.27 -47.77
N VAL A 7 46.62 32.33 -47.22
CA VAL A 7 46.21 30.93 -47.04
C VAL A 7 45.24 30.86 -45.86
N VAL A 8 43.99 30.49 -46.11
CA VAL A 8 42.99 30.18 -45.08
C VAL A 8 43.11 28.70 -44.72
N THR A 9 43.60 28.42 -43.52
CA THR A 9 43.56 27.08 -42.92
C THR A 9 42.14 26.83 -42.39
N GLN A 10 41.33 26.06 -43.10
CA GLN A 10 40.10 25.49 -42.52
C GLN A 10 40.49 24.33 -41.57
N GLN A 11 40.37 24.58 -40.27
CA GLN A 11 40.32 23.51 -39.27
C GLN A 11 38.96 22.82 -39.36
N LEU A 12 38.97 21.50 -39.62
CA LEU A 12 37.82 20.63 -39.44
C LEU A 12 37.41 20.63 -37.95
N PRO A 13 36.11 20.74 -37.60
CA PRO A 13 35.68 20.63 -36.22
C PRO A 13 35.94 19.20 -35.70
N GLN A 14 36.49 19.13 -34.49
CA GLN A 14 36.81 17.90 -33.78
C GLN A 14 35.54 17.11 -33.40
N ASN A 15 35.60 15.79 -33.55
CA ASN A 15 34.59 14.76 -33.24
C ASN A 15 34.18 14.63 -31.74
N GLY A 16 34.25 15.70 -30.93
CA GLY A 16 34.00 15.62 -29.49
C GLY A 16 32.52 15.62 -29.06
N THR A 17 31.63 16.19 -29.86
CA THR A 17 30.22 16.39 -29.48
C THR A 17 29.30 15.21 -29.78
N ALA A 18 29.66 14.34 -30.73
CA ALA A 18 28.86 13.15 -31.06
C ALA A 18 29.05 12.01 -30.04
N GLN A 19 30.29 11.80 -29.55
CA GLN A 19 30.59 10.75 -28.56
C GLN A 19 29.94 11.00 -27.20
N LEU A 20 29.93 12.25 -26.73
CA LEU A 20 29.28 12.62 -25.46
C LEU A 20 27.75 12.45 -25.52
N ALA A 21 27.14 12.79 -26.66
CA ALA A 21 25.70 12.60 -26.87
C ALA A 21 25.33 11.11 -26.96
N ASP A 22 26.18 10.28 -27.57
CA ASP A 22 25.99 8.84 -27.61
C ASP A 22 26.14 8.22 -26.21
N GLU A 23 27.16 8.60 -25.42
CA GLU A 23 27.34 8.10 -24.04
C GLU A 23 26.18 8.51 -23.11
N GLU A 24 25.70 9.76 -23.19
CA GLU A 24 24.53 10.20 -22.42
C GLU A 24 23.23 9.52 -22.87
N LEU A 25 23.08 9.21 -24.16
CA LEU A 25 21.92 8.46 -24.69
C LEU A 25 21.97 6.98 -24.30
N PHE A 26 23.16 6.37 -24.27
CA PHE A 26 23.37 5.00 -23.79
C PHE A 26 23.08 4.88 -22.29
N ALA A 27 23.50 5.86 -21.48
CA ALA A 27 23.15 5.91 -20.06
C ALA A 27 21.63 5.96 -19.81
N LEU A 28 20.83 6.44 -20.77
CA LEU A 28 19.37 6.49 -20.67
C LEU A 28 18.67 5.18 -21.08
N LEU A 29 19.36 4.25 -21.75
CA LEU A 29 18.77 3.03 -22.32
C LEU A 29 19.00 1.76 -21.50
N GLY A 30 19.88 1.81 -20.49
CA GLY A 30 20.25 0.66 -19.66
C GLY A 30 20.98 -0.44 -20.44
N ASP A 31 21.32 -1.51 -19.75
CA ASP A 31 22.12 -2.65 -20.22
C ASP A 31 21.24 -3.88 -20.55
N ASP A 32 19.97 -3.67 -20.91
CA ASP A 32 19.04 -4.77 -21.24
C ASP A 32 19.59 -5.63 -22.39
N GLY A 33 19.71 -6.94 -22.14
CA GLY A 33 20.22 -7.91 -23.09
C GLY A 33 21.75 -8.03 -23.17
N LEU A 34 22.51 -7.23 -22.41
CA LEU A 34 23.96 -7.41 -22.29
C LEU A 34 24.29 -8.77 -21.65
N TYR A 35 25.36 -9.42 -22.10
CA TYR A 35 25.83 -10.66 -21.51
C TYR A 35 26.99 -10.40 -20.53
N VAL A 36 26.81 -10.80 -19.27
CA VAL A 36 27.77 -10.67 -18.18
C VAL A 36 27.86 -11.97 -17.38
N SER A 37 29.00 -12.21 -16.73
CA SER A 37 29.14 -13.36 -15.84
C SER A 37 28.22 -13.23 -14.62
N GLU A 38 27.92 -14.35 -13.94
CA GLU A 38 27.15 -14.31 -12.69
C GLU A 38 27.87 -13.45 -11.63
N GLU A 39 29.19 -13.58 -11.51
CA GLU A 39 30.01 -12.78 -10.59
C GLU A 39 29.86 -11.27 -10.86
N GLN A 40 29.94 -10.88 -12.13
CA GLN A 40 29.79 -9.49 -12.54
C GLN A 40 28.37 -8.97 -12.27
N TYR A 41 27.33 -9.80 -12.50
CA TYR A 41 25.96 -9.43 -12.15
C TYR A 41 25.82 -9.08 -10.67
N TRP A 42 26.33 -9.92 -9.77
CA TRP A 42 26.24 -9.68 -8.33
C TRP A 42 27.07 -8.48 -7.87
N ALA A 43 28.21 -8.22 -8.52
CA ALA A 43 29.09 -7.11 -8.19
C ALA A 43 28.53 -5.75 -8.62
N ASP A 44 28.03 -5.67 -9.87
CA ASP A 44 27.83 -4.37 -10.53
C ASP A 44 26.35 -4.08 -10.85
N TYR A 45 25.53 -5.11 -11.05
CA TYR A 45 24.18 -4.95 -11.61
C TYR A 45 23.06 -5.20 -10.60
N TYR A 46 23.25 -6.13 -9.66
CA TYR A 46 22.21 -6.48 -8.69
C TYR A 46 21.78 -5.32 -7.79
N GLN A 47 22.71 -4.42 -7.44
CA GLN A 47 22.44 -3.22 -6.63
C GLN A 47 22.56 -1.92 -7.44
N ASN A 48 22.37 -2.00 -8.76
CA ASN A 48 22.41 -0.82 -9.62
C ASN A 48 21.34 0.20 -9.18
N THR A 49 21.71 1.48 -9.17
CA THR A 49 20.88 2.56 -8.63
C THR A 49 19.97 3.22 -9.67
N GLU A 50 20.25 3.02 -10.95
CA GLU A 50 19.52 3.66 -12.06
C GLU A 50 18.48 2.71 -12.66
N PHE A 51 18.83 1.43 -12.79
CA PHE A 51 17.97 0.41 -13.37
C PHE A 51 18.03 -0.87 -12.55
N THR A 52 16.89 -1.56 -12.48
CA THR A 52 16.81 -2.88 -11.85
C THR A 52 16.99 -3.97 -12.91
N TYR A 53 17.94 -4.88 -12.68
CA TYR A 53 18.20 -6.00 -13.57
C TYR A 53 17.98 -7.34 -12.88
N GLU A 54 17.36 -8.25 -13.62
CA GLU A 54 17.43 -9.69 -13.38
C GLU A 54 18.52 -10.30 -14.28
N TRP A 55 18.98 -11.49 -13.93
CA TRP A 55 20.01 -12.19 -14.68
C TRP A 55 19.54 -13.59 -15.07
N ASN A 56 19.65 -13.92 -16.35
CA ASN A 56 19.15 -15.17 -16.91
C ASN A 56 20.22 -15.77 -17.81
N ASN A 57 20.95 -16.75 -17.27
CA ASN A 57 21.98 -17.51 -18.00
C ASN A 57 22.99 -16.63 -18.76
N GLY A 58 23.54 -15.65 -18.06
CA GLY A 58 24.49 -14.69 -18.61
C GLY A 58 23.85 -13.41 -19.14
N ARG A 59 22.54 -13.39 -19.45
CA ARG A 59 21.88 -12.24 -20.04
C ARG A 59 21.21 -11.36 -18.98
N LEU A 60 21.47 -10.04 -19.03
CA LEU A 60 20.75 -9.06 -18.22
C LEU A 60 19.34 -8.83 -18.78
N GLU A 61 18.37 -8.76 -17.89
CA GLU A 61 16.97 -8.47 -18.19
C GLU A 61 16.53 -7.29 -17.34
N GLN A 62 16.36 -6.13 -17.97
CA GLN A 62 15.94 -4.93 -17.26
C GLN A 62 14.45 -5.05 -16.88
N LYS A 63 14.12 -4.75 -15.62
CA LYS A 63 12.72 -4.65 -15.19
C LYS A 63 12.09 -3.37 -15.74
N PRO A 64 10.90 -3.46 -16.36
CA PRO A 64 10.16 -2.28 -16.79
C PRO A 64 9.61 -1.51 -15.58
N MET A 65 9.30 -0.24 -15.80
CA MET A 65 8.54 0.54 -14.83
C MET A 65 7.07 0.11 -14.85
N THR A 66 6.45 0.12 -13.67
CA THR A 66 5.01 -0.11 -13.49
C THR A 66 4.22 1.19 -13.73
N ASP A 67 2.91 1.08 -13.93
CA ASP A 67 2.00 2.23 -13.93
C ASP A 67 1.25 2.36 -12.59
N TYR A 68 0.47 3.44 -12.45
CA TYR A 68 -0.24 3.72 -11.21
C TYR A 68 -1.41 2.76 -10.93
N ALA A 69 -2.12 2.28 -11.96
CA ALA A 69 -3.23 1.36 -11.79
C ALA A 69 -2.73 -0.01 -11.32
N GLN A 70 -1.65 -0.49 -11.94
CA GLN A 70 -0.94 -1.68 -11.53
C GLN A 70 -0.36 -1.54 -10.11
N PHE A 71 0.21 -0.37 -9.76
CA PHE A 71 0.65 -0.09 -8.40
C PHE A 71 -0.49 -0.16 -7.36
N LEU A 72 -1.69 0.33 -7.69
CA LEU A 72 -2.85 0.27 -6.79
C LEU A 72 -3.31 -1.17 -6.54
N LEU A 73 -3.38 -1.99 -7.60
CA LEU A 73 -3.71 -3.41 -7.47
C LEU A 73 -2.66 -4.15 -6.63
N TYR A 74 -1.37 -3.96 -6.93
CA TYR A 74 -0.28 -4.53 -6.15
C TYR A 74 -0.37 -4.12 -4.67
N THR A 75 -0.59 -2.83 -4.39
CA THR A 75 -0.68 -2.31 -3.03
C THR A 75 -1.84 -2.93 -2.25
N TRP A 76 -3.01 -3.09 -2.89
CA TRP A 76 -4.15 -3.74 -2.26
C TRP A 76 -3.85 -5.20 -1.91
N PHE A 77 -3.24 -5.94 -2.83
CA PHE A 77 -2.85 -7.34 -2.59
C PHE A 77 -1.79 -7.44 -1.48
N PHE A 78 -0.79 -6.56 -1.50
CA PHE A 78 0.28 -6.49 -0.50
C PHE A 78 -0.29 -6.24 0.91
N GLU A 79 -1.15 -5.23 1.09
CA GLU A 79 -1.73 -4.93 2.39
C GLU A 79 -2.65 -6.06 2.87
N LEU A 80 -3.39 -6.72 1.97
CA LEU A 80 -4.19 -7.89 2.32
C LEU A 80 -3.32 -9.04 2.84
N LEU A 81 -2.21 -9.35 2.16
CA LEU A 81 -1.28 -10.39 2.58
C LEU A 81 -0.59 -10.03 3.91
N LYS A 82 -0.20 -8.76 4.06
CA LYS A 82 0.41 -8.24 5.29
C LYS A 82 -0.52 -8.39 6.49
N ASP A 83 -1.79 -8.02 6.32
CA ASP A 83 -2.83 -8.18 7.34
C ASP A 83 -3.00 -9.67 7.71
N PHE A 84 -3.05 -10.55 6.69
CA PHE A 84 -3.08 -11.98 6.90
C PHE A 84 -1.91 -12.50 7.72
N LEU A 85 -0.68 -12.14 7.36
CA LEU A 85 0.54 -12.59 8.04
C LEU A 85 0.72 -11.97 9.43
N HIS A 86 0.13 -10.80 9.68
CA HIS A 86 0.11 -10.21 11.01
C HIS A 86 -0.75 -11.05 11.97
N VAL A 87 -1.93 -11.50 11.52
CA VAL A 87 -2.83 -12.34 12.31
C VAL A 87 -2.32 -13.79 12.38
N ASN A 88 -1.73 -14.28 11.30
CA ASN A 88 -1.24 -15.64 11.14
C ASN A 88 0.28 -15.59 10.84
N PRO A 89 1.15 -15.51 11.87
CA PRO A 89 2.59 -15.36 11.69
C PRO A 89 3.27 -16.68 11.27
N ILE A 90 2.84 -17.24 10.14
CA ILE A 90 3.27 -18.53 9.58
C ILE A 90 4.33 -18.38 8.48
N ALA A 91 4.55 -17.15 8.01
CA ALA A 91 5.52 -16.80 6.98
C ALA A 91 6.05 -15.39 7.17
N ARG A 92 7.17 -15.11 6.50
CA ARG A 92 7.69 -13.78 6.25
C ARG A 92 7.45 -13.41 4.80
N MET A 93 7.16 -12.13 4.53
CA MET A 93 7.11 -11.60 3.17
C MET A 93 8.20 -10.55 2.96
N THR A 94 8.62 -10.36 1.72
CA THR A 94 9.62 -9.37 1.31
C THR A 94 9.30 -8.79 -0.05
N GLY A 95 9.76 -7.57 -0.32
CA GLY A 95 9.69 -6.92 -1.62
C GLY A 95 10.96 -6.12 -1.83
N LEU A 96 10.86 -4.95 -2.46
CA LEU A 96 11.99 -4.04 -2.68
C LEU A 96 13.16 -4.72 -3.42
N GLU A 97 12.84 -5.49 -4.45
CA GLU A 97 13.83 -6.14 -5.32
C GLU A 97 14.77 -7.12 -4.61
N LEU A 98 14.32 -7.76 -3.52
CA LEU A 98 15.10 -8.83 -2.88
C LEU A 98 15.16 -10.07 -3.78
N GLY A 99 16.28 -10.24 -4.48
CA GLY A 99 16.48 -11.34 -5.42
C GLY A 99 16.91 -12.65 -4.77
N PHE A 100 16.76 -13.73 -5.53
CA PHE A 100 17.21 -15.07 -5.18
C PHE A 100 17.80 -15.78 -6.40
N ARG A 101 18.73 -16.71 -6.14
CA ARG A 101 19.40 -17.51 -7.17
C ARG A 101 18.68 -18.84 -7.34
N MET A 102 18.44 -19.23 -8.58
CA MET A 102 17.87 -20.52 -8.97
C MET A 102 18.87 -21.28 -9.84
N GLU A 103 19.22 -22.48 -9.41
CA GLU A 103 20.00 -23.43 -10.19
C GLU A 103 19.04 -24.40 -10.87
N LEU A 104 18.77 -24.16 -12.15
CA LEU A 104 17.82 -24.93 -12.94
C LEU A 104 18.57 -26.00 -13.76
N PRO A 105 17.90 -27.06 -14.24
CA PRO A 105 18.56 -28.18 -14.94
C PRO A 105 19.43 -27.78 -16.14
N HIS A 106 19.11 -26.66 -16.81
CA HIS A 106 19.77 -26.23 -18.03
C HIS A 106 20.38 -24.83 -17.96
N LYS A 107 20.21 -24.12 -16.85
CA LYS A 107 20.67 -22.74 -16.69
C LYS A 107 20.70 -22.31 -15.23
N VAL A 108 21.38 -21.20 -14.97
CA VAL A 108 21.23 -20.46 -13.71
C VAL A 108 20.46 -19.19 -13.99
N ALA A 109 19.58 -18.79 -13.07
CA ALA A 109 18.87 -17.52 -13.13
C ALA A 109 18.87 -16.85 -11.75
N ALA A 110 18.87 -15.52 -11.74
CA ALA A 110 18.64 -14.69 -10.56
C ALA A 110 17.44 -13.78 -10.84
N ARG A 111 16.39 -13.93 -10.04
CA ARG A 111 15.12 -13.20 -10.19
C ARG A 111 14.82 -12.36 -8.97
N THR A 112 14.13 -11.23 -9.17
CA THR A 112 13.67 -10.33 -8.12
C THR A 112 12.14 -10.22 -8.22
N PRO A 113 11.39 -11.15 -7.60
CA PRO A 113 9.94 -11.06 -7.61
C PRO A 113 9.50 -9.77 -6.90
N ASP A 114 8.41 -9.16 -7.36
CA ASP A 114 7.91 -7.92 -6.76
C ASP A 114 7.50 -8.14 -5.30
N LEU A 115 6.99 -9.33 -5.00
CA LEU A 115 6.72 -9.80 -3.65
C LEU A 115 7.04 -11.30 -3.53
N GLY A 116 7.88 -11.63 -2.55
CA GLY A 116 8.25 -13.00 -2.20
C GLY A 116 7.75 -13.38 -0.81
N VAL A 117 7.34 -14.64 -0.63
CA VAL A 117 6.90 -15.19 0.67
C VAL A 117 7.75 -16.41 1.02
N VAL A 118 8.18 -16.48 2.28
CA VAL A 118 8.93 -17.60 2.86
C VAL A 118 8.20 -18.10 4.08
N LEU A 119 7.73 -19.34 4.05
CA LEU A 119 7.12 -20.04 5.18
C LEU A 119 8.15 -20.20 6.32
N ASN A 120 7.68 -20.17 7.56
CA ASN A 120 8.54 -20.48 8.71
C ASN A 120 9.05 -21.93 8.69
N THR A 121 8.39 -22.80 7.92
CA THR A 121 8.79 -24.19 7.68
C THR A 121 9.72 -24.35 6.48
N ASN A 122 10.01 -23.28 5.72
CA ASN A 122 10.96 -23.33 4.62
C ASN A 122 12.34 -23.74 5.18
N PRO A 123 13.06 -24.67 4.52
CA PRO A 123 14.37 -25.14 5.00
C PRO A 123 15.42 -24.03 5.09
N VAL A 124 15.27 -22.95 4.32
CA VAL A 124 16.15 -21.78 4.35
C VAL A 124 15.33 -20.57 4.83
N PRO A 125 15.45 -20.17 6.11
CA PRO A 125 14.67 -19.04 6.61
C PRO A 125 15.14 -17.73 5.96
N LEU A 126 14.21 -16.81 5.74
CA LEU A 126 14.54 -15.42 5.40
C LEU A 126 15.07 -14.70 6.64
N LEU A 127 16.28 -14.13 6.57
CA LEU A 127 16.96 -13.47 7.69
C LEU A 127 16.89 -11.94 7.58
N ASP A 128 16.94 -11.26 8.72
CA ASP A 128 16.76 -9.79 8.81
C ASP A 128 17.81 -8.96 8.07
N LYS A 129 18.96 -9.58 7.74
CA LYS A 129 20.10 -8.93 7.09
C LYS A 129 20.38 -9.49 5.70
N ASP A 130 19.48 -10.32 5.17
CA ASP A 130 19.59 -10.79 3.80
C ASP A 130 19.47 -9.63 2.82
N ARG A 131 20.49 -9.48 1.98
CA ARG A 131 20.48 -8.55 0.83
C ARG A 131 20.12 -9.26 -0.47
N SER A 132 20.16 -10.59 -0.46
CA SER A 132 19.55 -11.50 -1.42
C SER A 132 19.16 -12.75 -0.66
N TYR A 133 18.01 -13.32 -0.99
CA TYR A 133 17.52 -14.51 -0.35
C TYR A 133 18.31 -15.74 -0.81
N LYS A 134 18.64 -16.62 0.14
CA LYS A 134 19.52 -17.78 -0.08
C LYS A 134 18.77 -19.09 -0.35
N GLY A 135 17.44 -19.07 -0.24
CA GLY A 135 16.56 -20.19 -0.53
C GLY A 135 15.72 -19.97 -1.78
N ILE A 136 14.67 -20.79 -1.89
CA ILE A 136 13.61 -20.65 -2.90
C ILE A 136 12.36 -20.14 -2.20
N PHE A 137 11.74 -19.08 -2.73
CA PHE A 137 10.51 -18.55 -2.18
C PHE A 137 9.39 -19.60 -2.27
N ASP A 138 8.53 -19.66 -1.26
CA ASP A 138 7.35 -20.53 -1.29
C ASP A 138 6.25 -19.93 -2.19
N ILE A 139 6.15 -18.60 -2.22
CA ILE A 139 5.27 -17.87 -3.15
C ILE A 139 6.06 -16.74 -3.81
N CYS A 140 5.97 -16.67 -5.15
CA CYS A 140 6.39 -15.50 -5.92
C CYS A 140 5.15 -14.78 -6.46
N VAL A 141 5.15 -13.46 -6.40
CA VAL A 141 4.10 -12.61 -6.96
C VAL A 141 4.75 -11.57 -7.87
N GLU A 142 4.23 -11.45 -9.10
CA GLU A 142 4.67 -10.49 -10.09
C GLU A 142 3.53 -9.54 -10.44
N SER A 143 3.84 -8.27 -10.43
CA SER A 143 3.02 -7.18 -10.93
C SER A 143 3.38 -6.95 -12.39
N LEU A 144 2.58 -7.51 -13.30
CA LEU A 144 2.85 -7.52 -14.73
C LEU A 144 2.97 -6.10 -15.30
N SER A 145 4.03 -5.85 -16.07
CA SER A 145 4.10 -4.68 -16.93
C SER A 145 3.72 -5.07 -18.35
N ASP A 146 2.81 -4.30 -18.95
CA ASP A 146 2.30 -4.57 -20.29
C ASP A 146 2.86 -3.63 -21.37
N SER A 147 3.81 -2.78 -21.00
CA SER A 147 4.37 -1.75 -21.88
C SER A 147 5.01 -2.31 -23.16
N LYS A 148 5.46 -3.58 -23.14
CA LYS A 148 5.97 -4.32 -24.31
C LYS A 148 5.62 -5.80 -24.17
N GLN A 149 5.34 -6.48 -25.29
CA GLN A 149 5.03 -7.91 -25.31
C GLN A 149 6.11 -8.78 -24.62
N LYS A 150 7.39 -8.43 -24.79
CA LYS A 150 8.50 -9.18 -24.16
C LYS A 150 8.41 -9.23 -22.62
N TYR A 151 7.80 -8.23 -21.98
CA TYR A 151 7.63 -8.21 -20.52
C TYR A 151 6.48 -9.12 -20.09
N ILE A 152 5.40 -9.17 -20.88
CA ILE A 152 4.31 -10.12 -20.68
C ILE A 152 4.84 -11.55 -20.82
N ASP A 153 5.55 -11.85 -21.91
CA ASP A 153 6.09 -13.18 -22.19
C ASP A 153 7.07 -13.63 -21.10
N ARG A 154 7.88 -12.69 -20.57
CA ARG A 154 8.81 -12.99 -19.48
C ARG A 154 8.09 -13.55 -18.26
N ASP A 155 7.01 -12.92 -17.81
CA ASP A 155 6.33 -13.34 -16.57
C ASP A 155 5.37 -14.52 -16.82
N VAL A 156 4.63 -14.50 -17.93
CA VAL A 156 3.63 -15.53 -18.27
C VAL A 156 4.24 -16.84 -18.76
N ILE A 157 5.42 -16.80 -19.38
CA ILE A 157 6.09 -17.97 -19.97
C ILE A 157 7.38 -18.28 -19.22
N HIS A 158 8.38 -17.40 -19.28
CA HIS A 158 9.74 -17.73 -18.84
C HIS A 158 9.82 -17.91 -17.31
N LYS A 159 9.39 -16.91 -16.53
CA LYS A 159 9.41 -16.98 -15.05
C LYS A 159 8.48 -18.07 -14.54
N LYS A 160 7.32 -18.27 -15.18
CA LYS A 160 6.40 -19.37 -14.86
C LYS A 160 7.12 -20.72 -14.91
N ASP A 161 7.87 -21.00 -15.98
CA ASP A 161 8.58 -22.27 -16.12
C ASP A 161 9.78 -22.36 -15.16
N GLU A 162 10.56 -21.28 -15.01
CA GLU A 162 11.69 -21.20 -14.08
C GLU A 162 11.28 -21.42 -12.62
N TYR A 163 10.19 -20.77 -12.18
CA TYR A 163 9.68 -20.90 -10.81
C TYR A 163 9.11 -22.30 -10.54
N ALA A 164 8.47 -22.93 -11.53
CA ALA A 164 8.05 -24.32 -11.40
C ALA A 164 9.26 -25.25 -11.22
N GLU A 165 10.26 -25.13 -12.09
CA GLU A 165 11.49 -25.93 -12.03
C GLU A 165 12.29 -25.69 -10.74
N ALA A 166 12.29 -24.46 -10.21
CA ALA A 166 12.94 -24.12 -8.95
C ALA A 166 12.20 -24.65 -7.71
N GLY A 167 10.92 -25.03 -7.84
CA GLY A 167 10.10 -25.53 -6.73
C GLY A 167 9.32 -24.45 -5.97
N VAL A 168 9.10 -23.27 -6.56
CA VAL A 168 8.22 -22.24 -5.96
C VAL A 168 6.80 -22.78 -5.93
N GLN A 169 6.20 -22.90 -4.74
CA GLN A 169 4.97 -23.66 -4.53
C GLN A 169 3.72 -22.98 -5.10
N GLU A 170 3.63 -21.64 -5.05
CA GLU A 170 2.58 -20.87 -5.72
C GLU A 170 3.17 -19.67 -6.47
N TYR A 171 2.62 -19.37 -7.65
CA TYR A 171 3.06 -18.25 -8.47
C TYR A 171 1.87 -17.43 -8.95
N TYR A 172 1.85 -16.14 -8.60
CA TYR A 172 0.76 -15.22 -8.91
C TYR A 172 1.23 -14.13 -9.88
N ILE A 173 0.47 -13.95 -10.95
CA ILE A 173 0.65 -12.86 -11.92
C ILE A 173 -0.54 -11.93 -11.75
N LEU A 174 -0.25 -10.67 -11.41
CA LEU A 174 -1.22 -9.62 -11.22
C LEU A 174 -1.19 -8.69 -12.43
N ASP A 175 -2.32 -8.52 -13.11
CA ASP A 175 -2.47 -7.63 -14.27
C ASP A 175 -3.72 -6.77 -14.06
N GLU A 176 -3.56 -5.46 -13.90
CA GLU A 176 -4.66 -4.52 -13.63
C GLU A 176 -5.75 -4.56 -14.69
N ARG A 177 -5.39 -4.88 -15.94
CA ARG A 177 -6.31 -5.00 -17.07
C ARG A 177 -7.15 -6.27 -17.01
N GLY A 178 -6.74 -7.22 -16.17
CA GLY A 178 -7.34 -8.54 -16.01
C GLY A 178 -7.17 -9.49 -17.21
N LYS A 179 -6.21 -9.22 -18.10
CA LYS A 179 -5.97 -10.05 -19.29
C LYS A 179 -5.10 -11.25 -18.97
N GLU A 180 -4.03 -11.03 -18.21
CA GLU A 180 -3.01 -12.02 -17.90
C GLU A 180 -2.98 -12.39 -16.40
N THR A 181 -3.99 -11.97 -15.63
CA THR A 181 -4.09 -12.30 -14.21
C THR A 181 -4.24 -13.81 -14.03
N GLN A 182 -3.25 -14.45 -13.42
CA GLN A 182 -3.20 -15.89 -13.29
C GLN A 182 -2.59 -16.30 -11.94
N PHE A 183 -3.06 -17.42 -11.42
CA PHE A 183 -2.61 -17.99 -10.15
C PHE A 183 -2.28 -19.44 -10.38
N TYR A 184 -1.09 -19.86 -9.97
CA TYR A 184 -0.60 -21.21 -10.18
C TYR A 184 -0.19 -21.85 -8.86
N ARG A 185 -0.35 -23.17 -8.80
CA ARG A 185 0.16 -24.02 -7.72
C ARG A 185 1.01 -25.12 -8.32
N LEU A 186 2.15 -25.39 -7.69
CA LEU A 186 3.00 -26.50 -8.06
C LEU A 186 2.35 -27.81 -7.58
N ASP A 187 2.15 -28.75 -8.48
CA ASP A 187 1.66 -30.07 -8.11
C ASP A 187 2.80 -31.03 -7.74
N SER A 188 2.45 -32.25 -7.34
CA SER A 188 3.43 -33.28 -6.96
C SER A 188 4.30 -33.77 -8.11
N THR A 189 3.98 -33.41 -9.35
CA THR A 189 4.77 -33.76 -10.55
C THR A 189 5.78 -32.67 -10.91
N GLY A 190 5.79 -31.54 -10.19
CA GLY A 190 6.64 -30.39 -10.46
C GLY A 190 6.11 -29.49 -11.57
N LEU A 191 4.81 -29.59 -11.90
CA LEU A 191 4.18 -28.76 -12.91
C LEU A 191 3.19 -27.77 -12.27
N TYR A 192 3.11 -26.57 -12.84
CA TYR A 192 2.11 -25.60 -12.42
C TYR A 192 0.73 -25.94 -12.95
N VAL A 193 -0.23 -26.00 -12.02
CA VAL A 193 -1.66 -26.10 -12.30
C VAL A 193 -2.38 -24.79 -11.96
N PRO A 194 -3.35 -24.32 -12.76
CA PRO A 194 -4.09 -23.09 -12.44
C PRO A 194 -4.95 -23.22 -11.19
N ILE A 195 -4.87 -22.23 -10.29
CA ILE A 195 -5.78 -22.05 -9.16
C ILE A 195 -7.02 -21.32 -9.67
N ARG A 196 -8.07 -22.07 -9.96
CA ARG A 196 -9.35 -21.50 -10.43
C ARG A 196 -10.16 -20.96 -9.25
N PRO A 197 -10.82 -19.78 -9.40
CA PRO A 197 -11.72 -19.28 -8.38
C PRO A 197 -12.86 -20.26 -8.08
N GLN A 198 -13.05 -20.60 -6.81
CA GLN A 198 -14.20 -21.37 -6.34
C GLN A 198 -15.23 -20.40 -5.78
N ASN A 199 -16.41 -20.30 -6.40
CA ASN A 199 -17.41 -19.28 -6.08
C ASN A 199 -16.82 -17.85 -6.09
N GLY A 200 -15.92 -17.57 -7.04
CA GLY A 200 -15.24 -16.28 -7.17
C GLY A 200 -14.08 -16.04 -6.20
N ILE A 201 -13.73 -17.02 -5.34
CA ILE A 201 -12.68 -16.89 -4.32
C ILE A 201 -11.43 -17.69 -4.74
N ILE A 202 -10.28 -17.04 -4.73
CA ILE A 202 -8.95 -17.66 -4.81
C ILE A 202 -8.53 -18.06 -3.39
N ARG A 203 -7.90 -19.23 -3.24
CA ARG A 203 -7.46 -19.78 -1.95
C ARG A 203 -6.03 -20.33 -2.09
N SER A 204 -5.12 -19.82 -1.27
CA SER A 204 -3.79 -20.40 -1.14
C SER A 204 -3.87 -21.70 -0.34
N THR A 205 -3.05 -22.69 -0.71
CA THR A 205 -2.77 -23.84 0.17
C THR A 205 -1.41 -23.72 0.82
N VAL A 206 -0.51 -22.92 0.25
CA VAL A 206 0.78 -22.57 0.86
C VAL A 206 0.58 -21.72 2.11
N LEU A 207 -0.41 -20.81 2.08
CA LEU A 207 -0.87 -20.02 3.21
C LEU A 207 -2.31 -20.42 3.59
N PRO A 208 -2.49 -21.46 4.44
CA PRO A 208 -3.82 -21.91 4.85
C PRO A 208 -4.66 -20.78 5.46
N GLY A 209 -5.83 -20.52 4.89
CA GLY A 209 -6.73 -19.44 5.32
C GLY A 209 -6.57 -18.14 4.53
N PHE A 210 -5.46 -17.95 3.79
CA PHE A 210 -5.32 -16.79 2.91
C PHE A 210 -6.20 -16.96 1.67
N GLN A 211 -7.09 -16.00 1.47
CA GLN A 211 -8.10 -16.04 0.42
C GLN A 211 -8.51 -14.63 0.00
N PHE A 212 -8.98 -14.49 -1.24
CA PHE A 212 -9.51 -13.22 -1.73
C PHE A 212 -10.49 -13.45 -2.88
N ARG A 213 -11.42 -12.52 -3.08
CA ARG A 213 -12.27 -12.57 -4.27
C ARG A 213 -11.49 -12.08 -5.48
N TYR A 214 -11.58 -12.82 -6.58
CA TYR A 214 -10.95 -12.43 -7.84
C TYR A 214 -11.38 -11.03 -8.28
N THR A 215 -12.68 -10.71 -8.15
CA THR A 215 -13.22 -9.39 -8.50
C THR A 215 -12.69 -8.25 -7.63
N ASP A 216 -12.26 -8.54 -6.40
CA ASP A 216 -11.78 -7.52 -5.46
C ASP A 216 -10.38 -7.02 -5.81
N LEU A 217 -9.62 -7.76 -6.64
CA LEU A 217 -8.38 -7.25 -7.25
C LEU A 217 -8.60 -6.01 -8.12
N TYR A 218 -9.81 -5.84 -8.67
CA TYR A 218 -10.15 -4.71 -9.54
C TYR A 218 -11.07 -3.70 -8.85
N ARG A 219 -11.84 -4.14 -7.85
CA ARG A 219 -12.69 -3.25 -7.03
C ARG A 219 -11.89 -2.50 -5.97
N LEU A 220 -10.81 -3.10 -5.47
CA LEU A 220 -9.95 -2.55 -4.43
C LEU A 220 -10.74 -2.08 -3.18
N PRO A 221 -11.57 -2.95 -2.56
CA PRO A 221 -12.37 -2.57 -1.39
C PRO A 221 -11.47 -2.08 -0.26
N LYS A 222 -11.89 -1.01 0.43
CA LYS A 222 -11.11 -0.42 1.52
C LYS A 222 -11.27 -1.24 2.80
N PRO A 223 -10.34 -1.13 3.77
CA PRO A 223 -10.43 -1.89 5.02
C PRO A 223 -11.79 -1.86 5.71
N PRO A 224 -12.52 -0.72 5.81
CA PRO A 224 -13.85 -0.71 6.42
C PRO A 224 -14.88 -1.63 5.76
N GLU A 225 -14.81 -1.81 4.44
CA GLU A 225 -15.71 -2.71 3.70
C GLU A 225 -15.34 -4.18 3.93
N MET A 226 -14.06 -4.47 4.14
CA MET A 226 -13.55 -5.83 4.33
C MET A 226 -13.75 -6.36 5.76
N LEU A 227 -13.82 -5.48 6.77
CA LEU A 227 -13.90 -5.86 8.19
C LEU A 227 -15.07 -6.80 8.52
N ASP A 228 -16.23 -6.55 7.93
CA ASP A 228 -17.47 -7.30 8.17
C ASP A 228 -17.72 -8.38 7.10
N ASP A 229 -16.84 -8.47 6.11
CA ASP A 229 -16.96 -9.39 4.99
C ASP A 229 -16.48 -10.79 5.38
N VAL A 230 -17.31 -11.81 5.16
CA VAL A 230 -17.00 -13.22 5.49
C VAL A 230 -15.73 -13.78 4.85
N VAL A 231 -15.23 -13.19 3.76
CA VAL A 231 -13.98 -13.60 3.12
C VAL A 231 -12.76 -13.04 3.87
N TYR A 232 -12.85 -11.83 4.41
CA TYR A 232 -11.69 -11.10 4.92
C TYR A 232 -11.69 -10.93 6.44
N ARG A 233 -12.87 -10.93 7.09
CA ARG A 233 -13.05 -10.63 8.51
C ARG A 233 -12.17 -11.43 9.48
N ASP A 234 -11.69 -12.60 9.07
CA ASP A 234 -10.87 -13.43 9.96
C ASP A 234 -9.41 -12.94 10.00
N PHE A 235 -9.01 -12.08 9.07
CA PHE A 235 -7.65 -11.56 8.99
C PHE A 235 -7.48 -10.10 8.54
N THR A 236 -8.56 -9.35 8.24
CA THR A 236 -8.48 -7.89 8.06
C THR A 236 -8.10 -7.19 9.36
N SER A 237 -7.09 -6.32 9.28
CA SER A 237 -6.29 -5.76 10.38
C SER A 237 -6.98 -5.60 11.75
N PRO A 238 -6.41 -6.17 12.82
CA PRO A 238 -6.72 -5.81 14.20
C PRO A 238 -6.50 -4.32 14.50
N TYR A 239 -5.58 -3.65 13.78
CA TYR A 239 -5.33 -2.22 13.96
C TYR A 239 -6.51 -1.37 13.50
N VAL A 240 -7.10 -1.68 12.34
CA VAL A 240 -8.32 -0.98 11.88
C VAL A 240 -9.48 -1.26 12.84
N ARG A 241 -9.57 -2.46 13.41
CA ARG A 241 -10.54 -2.76 14.49
C ARG A 241 -10.26 -1.91 15.73
N ALA A 242 -9.01 -1.80 16.17
CA ALA A 242 -8.62 -1.00 17.32
C ALA A 242 -8.87 0.50 17.10
N GLU A 243 -8.53 1.03 15.92
CA GLU A 243 -8.81 2.41 15.52
C GLU A 243 -10.31 2.70 15.52
N ARG A 244 -11.14 1.79 14.99
CA ARG A 244 -12.60 1.91 15.08
C ARG A 244 -13.09 1.96 16.52
N VAL A 245 -12.60 1.07 17.38
CA VAL A 245 -12.97 1.05 18.81
C VAL A 245 -12.57 2.37 19.49
N ILE A 246 -11.36 2.88 19.23
CA ILE A 246 -10.91 4.16 19.77
C ILE A 246 -11.78 5.31 19.26
N ALA A 247 -12.07 5.36 17.96
CA ALA A 247 -12.89 6.40 17.35
C ALA A 247 -14.34 6.38 17.89
N GLU A 248 -14.93 5.20 18.04
CA GLU A 248 -16.26 5.01 18.63
C GLU A 248 -16.28 5.44 20.10
N GLU A 249 -15.23 5.13 20.86
CA GLU A 249 -15.11 5.56 22.26
C GLU A 249 -14.94 7.08 22.38
N GLN A 250 -14.12 7.70 21.54
CA GLN A 250 -13.96 9.16 21.48
C GLN A 250 -15.27 9.85 21.11
N ARG A 251 -16.02 9.32 20.14
CA ARG A 251 -17.34 9.85 19.77
C ARG A 251 -18.32 9.76 20.93
N ARG A 252 -18.37 8.61 21.62
CA ARG A 252 -19.23 8.42 22.79
C ARG A 252 -18.89 9.38 23.93
N ARG A 253 -17.60 9.66 24.15
CA ARG A 253 -17.14 10.64 25.14
C ARG A 253 -17.56 12.06 24.76
N ALA A 254 -17.38 12.46 23.50
CA ALA A 254 -17.78 13.77 23.01
C ALA A 254 -19.31 13.97 23.09
N GLU A 255 -20.10 12.97 22.70
CA GLU A 255 -21.57 13.00 22.83
C GLU A 255 -22.01 13.13 24.30
N ALA A 256 -21.35 12.42 25.22
CA ALA A 256 -21.64 12.51 26.65
C ALA A 256 -21.27 13.89 27.24
N GLU A 257 -20.16 14.47 26.81
CA GLU A 257 -19.74 15.82 27.22
C GLU A 257 -20.71 16.89 26.68
N ALA A 258 -21.08 16.81 25.40
CA ALA A 258 -22.07 17.71 24.81
C ALA A 258 -23.41 17.62 25.53
N ALA A 259 -23.85 16.41 25.88
CA ALA A 259 -25.08 16.21 26.64
C ALA A 259 -25.00 16.78 28.07
N ARG A 260 -23.83 16.77 28.72
CA ARG A 260 -23.64 17.42 30.03
C ARG A 260 -23.67 18.94 29.90
N ALA A 261 -22.93 19.50 28.95
CA ALA A 261 -22.91 20.92 28.67
C ALA A 261 -24.33 21.46 28.34
N GLN A 262 -25.12 20.70 27.59
CA GLN A 262 -26.51 21.08 27.31
C GLN A 262 -27.36 21.11 28.59
N ARG A 263 -27.29 20.08 29.44
CA ARG A 263 -28.03 20.06 30.71
C ARG A 263 -27.65 21.20 31.64
N GLU A 264 -26.38 21.59 31.67
CA GLU A 264 -25.92 22.74 32.45
C GLU A 264 -26.47 24.06 31.91
N ARG A 265 -26.48 24.23 30.58
CA ARG A 265 -27.12 25.39 29.94
C ARG A 265 -28.61 25.47 30.26
N ASP A 266 -29.32 24.36 30.14
CA ASP A 266 -30.75 24.28 30.43
C ASP A 266 -31.04 24.64 31.91
N ARG A 267 -30.21 24.16 32.84
CA ARG A 267 -30.30 24.51 34.27
C ARG A 267 -30.03 25.99 34.52
N ALA A 268 -28.97 26.54 33.93
CA ALA A 268 -28.63 27.95 34.07
C ALA A 268 -29.73 28.84 33.47
N GLU A 269 -30.35 28.42 32.37
CA GLU A 269 -31.50 29.11 31.80
C GLU A 269 -32.73 29.04 32.71
N GLN A 270 -33.05 27.88 33.28
CA GLN A 270 -34.12 27.74 34.26
C GLN A 270 -33.87 28.59 35.52
N GLU A 271 -32.63 28.64 36.02
CA GLU A 271 -32.26 29.49 37.15
C GLU A 271 -32.41 30.98 36.82
N ARG A 272 -31.96 31.42 35.63
CA ARG A 272 -32.19 32.79 35.15
C ARG A 272 -33.67 33.13 35.03
N GLN A 273 -34.48 32.22 34.50
CA GLN A 273 -35.93 32.41 34.43
C GLN A 273 -36.53 32.53 35.83
N ARG A 274 -36.16 31.67 36.77
CA ARG A 274 -36.62 31.74 38.17
C ARG A 274 -36.19 33.04 38.86
N ALA A 275 -34.95 33.49 38.64
CA ALA A 275 -34.46 34.75 39.20
C ALA A 275 -35.24 35.94 38.63
N ALA A 276 -35.43 36.00 37.31
CA ALA A 276 -36.22 37.05 36.66
C ALA A 276 -37.68 37.06 37.14
N GLU A 277 -38.30 35.88 37.34
CA GLU A 277 -39.63 35.79 37.94
C GLU A 277 -39.66 36.27 39.39
N ALA A 278 -38.64 35.95 40.20
CA ALA A 278 -38.55 36.40 41.58
C ALA A 278 -38.40 37.92 41.67
N ASP A 279 -37.53 38.51 40.85
CA ASP A 279 -37.34 39.96 40.74
C ASP A 279 -38.63 40.66 40.32
N ALA A 280 -39.33 40.13 39.31
CA ALA A 280 -40.62 40.66 38.87
C ALA A 280 -41.68 40.61 39.99
N ARG A 281 -41.72 39.52 40.77
CA ARG A 281 -42.62 39.40 41.93
C ARG A 281 -42.27 40.40 43.04
N ALA A 282 -40.98 40.61 43.31
CA ALA A 282 -40.51 41.58 44.28
C ALA A 282 -40.90 43.01 43.86
N SER A 283 -40.61 43.42 42.62
CA SER A 283 -41.01 44.73 42.09
C SER A 283 -42.53 44.95 42.12
N GLN A 284 -43.32 43.92 41.84
CA GLN A 284 -44.79 44.01 41.99
C GLN A 284 -45.23 44.15 43.44
N ALA A 285 -44.54 43.51 44.39
CA ALA A 285 -44.83 43.65 45.81
C ALA A 285 -44.51 45.07 46.31
N ASP A 286 -43.35 45.61 45.93
CA ASP A 286 -42.94 46.97 46.27
C ASP A 286 -43.94 48.00 45.72
N ALA A 287 -44.32 47.89 44.43
CA ALA A 287 -45.32 48.77 43.83
C ALA A 287 -46.71 48.69 44.52
N ARG A 288 -47.10 47.50 45.02
CA ARG A 288 -48.32 47.35 45.82
C ARG A 288 -48.17 48.01 47.19
N ALA A 289 -47.04 47.83 47.85
CA ALA A 289 -46.75 48.43 49.15
C ALA A 289 -46.77 49.97 49.06
N GLU A 290 -46.14 50.55 48.05
CA GLU A 290 -46.18 52.00 47.78
C GLU A 290 -47.60 52.50 47.55
N ARG A 291 -48.41 51.76 46.78
CA ARG A 291 -49.84 52.10 46.59
C ARG A 291 -50.62 52.08 47.89
N TYR A 292 -50.43 51.07 48.74
CA TYR A 292 -51.11 51.01 50.04
C TYR A 292 -50.64 52.12 50.99
N ALA A 293 -49.35 52.41 51.02
CA ALA A 293 -48.80 53.51 51.81
C ALA A 293 -49.39 54.87 51.37
N ALA A 294 -49.54 55.10 50.06
CA ALA A 294 -50.19 56.30 49.55
C ALA A 294 -51.65 56.41 49.99
N LEU A 295 -52.40 55.31 49.95
CA LEU A 295 -53.80 55.26 50.39
C LEU A 295 -53.94 55.53 51.91
N LEU A 296 -53.03 54.98 52.73
CA LEU A 296 -53.00 55.22 54.17
C LEU A 296 -52.72 56.69 54.50
N ARG A 297 -51.80 57.34 53.77
CA ARG A 297 -51.53 58.78 53.91
C ARG A 297 -52.76 59.62 53.55
N GLU A 298 -53.51 59.26 52.51
CA GLU A 298 -54.77 59.93 52.15
C GLU A 298 -55.84 59.80 53.25
N LEU A 299 -55.82 58.70 54.00
CA LEU A 299 -56.71 58.45 55.15
C LEU A 299 -56.20 59.09 56.46
N GLY A 300 -55.07 59.80 56.44
CA GLY A 300 -54.50 60.49 57.61
C GLY A 300 -53.78 59.58 58.61
N ILE A 301 -53.44 58.35 58.21
CA ILE A 301 -52.70 57.38 59.01
C ILE A 301 -51.24 57.38 58.54
N ASP A 302 -50.29 57.57 59.45
CA ASP A 302 -48.87 57.51 59.13
C ASP A 302 -48.46 56.04 58.89
N PRO A 303 -48.03 55.68 57.67
CA PRO A 303 -47.66 54.30 57.35
C PRO A 303 -46.32 53.86 57.96
N ASP A 304 -45.51 54.78 58.50
CA ASP A 304 -44.16 54.50 59.03
C ASP A 304 -44.05 54.68 60.57
N ALA A 305 -45.18 54.91 61.25
CA ALA A 305 -45.26 55.15 62.71
C ALA A 305 -45.17 53.89 63.58
#